data_AF-A0A401U2P7-F1
#
_entry.id   AF-A0A401U2P7-F1
#
_cell.length_a   1.000
_cell.length_b   1.000
_cell.length_c   1.000
_cell.angle_alpha   90.00
_cell.angle_beta   90.00
_cell.angle_gamma   90.00
#
_symmetry.space_group_name_H-M   'P 1'
#
loop_
_entity.id
_entity.type
_entity.pdbx_description
1 polymer ?
#
loop_
_entity_poly.entity_id
_entity_poly.type
_entity_poly.pdbx_seq_one_letter_code
_entity_poly.pdbx_strand_id
1 'polypeptide(L)'
;MAGVRAQIAAQPIAAATCVGLAFACNLALQGLGALLTPGPLAERLTTGLVLGNRNVGLVWSAMGAAVSPMTALFFAATQFPIYMTPRLIEMLVRRGRKEEASP
;
A
#
# COMPACT_ATOMS: atom_id res chain seq x y z
N MET A 1 1.89 9.69 -17.30
CA MET A 1 0.96 10.27 -16.30
C MET A 1 0.17 11.49 -16.79
N ALA A 2 0.34 11.99 -18.03
CA ALA A 2 -0.32 13.23 -18.48
C ALA A 2 -1.86 13.22 -18.36
N GLY A 3 -2.50 12.04 -18.47
CA GLY A 3 -3.95 11.89 -18.31
C GLY A 3 -4.46 11.83 -16.85
N VAL A 4 -3.62 11.45 -15.88
CA VAL A 4 -4.08 11.20 -14.49
C VAL A 4 -4.60 12.47 -13.83
N ARG A 5 -3.91 13.60 -14.03
CA ARG A 5 -4.35 14.90 -13.50
C ARG A 5 -5.71 15.32 -14.07
N ALA A 6 -5.90 15.17 -15.38
CA ALA A 6 -7.15 15.51 -16.04
C ALA A 6 -8.30 14.61 -15.53
N GLN A 7 -8.04 13.33 -15.30
CA GLN A 7 -9.02 12.42 -14.72
C GLN A 7 -9.39 12.77 -13.28
N ILE A 8 -8.42 13.14 -12.45
CA ILE A 8 -8.69 13.58 -11.07
C ILE A 8 -9.59 14.82 -11.07
N ALA A 9 -9.32 15.78 -11.95
CA ALA A 9 -10.14 16.99 -12.08
C ALA A 9 -11.57 16.66 -12.59
N ALA A 10 -11.69 15.71 -13.52
CA ALA A 10 -12.98 15.32 -14.09
C ALA A 10 -13.81 14.44 -13.15
N GLN A 11 -13.19 13.59 -12.35
CA GLN A 11 -13.84 12.60 -11.49
C GLN A 11 -13.17 12.51 -10.10
N PRO A 12 -13.28 13.55 -9.26
CA PRO A 12 -12.59 13.62 -7.98
C PRO A 12 -13.05 12.53 -6.99
N ILE A 13 -14.34 12.18 -7.02
CA ILE A 13 -14.89 11.11 -6.18
C ILE A 13 -14.26 9.77 -6.56
N ALA A 14 -14.18 9.45 -7.86
CA ALA A 14 -13.56 8.21 -8.32
C ALA A 14 -12.07 8.14 -7.93
N ALA A 15 -11.35 9.26 -8.03
CA ALA A 15 -9.97 9.36 -7.57
C ALA A 15 -9.83 9.09 -6.05
N ALA A 16 -10.71 9.70 -5.24
CA ALA A 16 -10.74 9.46 -3.80
C ALA A 16 -11.09 7.99 -3.47
N THR A 17 -12.04 7.39 -4.20
CA THR A 17 -12.37 5.97 -4.09
C THR A 17 -11.17 5.10 -4.44
N CYS A 18 -10.41 5.40 -5.50
CA CYS A 18 -9.18 4.68 -5.83
C CYS A 18 -8.16 4.73 -4.70
N VAL A 19 -7.98 5.89 -4.04
CA VAL A 19 -7.10 6.02 -2.87
C VAL A 19 -7.61 5.16 -1.71
N GLY A 20 -8.90 5.24 -1.38
CA GLY A 20 -9.49 4.42 -0.32
C GLY A 20 -9.33 2.92 -0.57
N LEU A 21 -9.62 2.47 -1.79
CA LEU A 21 -9.43 1.08 -2.20
C LEU A 21 -7.96 0.66 -2.17
N ALA A 22 -7.04 1.52 -2.60
CA ALA A 22 -5.61 1.24 -2.54
C ALA A 22 -5.14 0.99 -1.11
N PHE A 23 -5.56 1.82 -0.14
CA PHE A 23 -5.30 1.59 1.27
C PHE A 23 -5.95 0.30 1.77
N ALA A 24 -7.22 0.08 1.46
CA ALA A 24 -7.95 -1.11 1.91
C ALA A 24 -7.28 -2.41 1.43
N CYS A 25 -6.98 -2.51 0.13
CA CYS A 25 -6.31 -3.68 -0.43
C CYS A 25 -4.91 -3.88 0.16
N ASN A 26 -4.13 -2.80 0.26
CA ASN A 26 -2.77 -2.87 0.81
C ASN A 26 -2.80 -3.32 2.27
N LEU A 27 -3.61 -2.70 3.13
CA LEU A 27 -3.73 -3.06 4.55
C LEU A 27 -4.31 -4.46 4.75
N ALA A 28 -5.28 -4.88 3.94
CA ALA A 28 -5.83 -6.23 3.99
C ALA A 28 -4.75 -7.28 3.71
N LEU A 29 -3.92 -7.08 2.68
CA LEU A 29 -2.80 -7.96 2.38
C LEU A 29 -1.74 -7.95 3.49
N GLN A 30 -1.43 -6.78 4.06
CA GLN A 30 -0.49 -6.71 5.18
C GLN A 30 -1.01 -7.43 6.42
N GLY A 31 -2.29 -7.22 6.76
CA GLY A 31 -2.95 -7.89 7.87
C GLY A 31 -3.00 -9.41 7.68
N LEU A 32 -3.31 -9.87 6.47
CA LEU A 32 -3.30 -11.29 6.12
C LEU A 32 -1.89 -11.89 6.26
N GLY A 33 -0.87 -11.22 5.73
CA GLY A 33 0.53 -11.66 5.87
C GLY A 33 0.97 -11.73 7.32
N ALA A 34 0.61 -10.75 8.14
CA ALA A 34 0.91 -10.74 9.58
C ALA A 34 0.11 -11.79 10.38
N LEU A 35 -1.11 -12.13 9.97
CA LEU A 35 -1.94 -13.14 10.63
C LEU A 35 -1.45 -14.56 10.32
N LEU A 36 -1.05 -14.82 9.09
CA LEU A 36 -0.62 -16.14 8.62
C LEU A 36 0.84 -16.46 9.00
N THR A 37 1.62 -15.45 9.41
CA THR A 37 3.01 -15.64 9.83
C THR A 37 3.06 -15.90 11.34
N PRO A 38 3.59 -17.04 11.81
CA PRO A 38 3.91 -17.24 13.22
C PRO A 38 5.19 -16.49 13.59
N GLY A 39 5.40 -16.22 14.88
CA GLY A 39 6.65 -15.62 15.38
C GLY A 39 6.49 -14.22 15.98
N PRO A 40 7.62 -13.53 16.26
CA PRO A 40 7.62 -12.21 16.88
C PRO A 40 6.89 -11.16 16.04
N LEU A 41 6.34 -10.14 16.69
CA LEU A 41 5.56 -9.07 16.03
C LEU A 41 6.34 -8.42 14.86
N ALA A 42 7.64 -8.18 15.04
CA ALA A 42 8.48 -7.59 14.00
C ALA A 42 8.56 -8.45 12.71
N GLU A 43 8.64 -9.77 12.85
CA GLU A 43 8.67 -10.70 11.72
C GLU A 43 7.31 -10.73 11.02
N ARG A 44 6.22 -10.83 11.79
CA ARG A 44 4.84 -10.80 11.28
C ARG A 44 4.54 -9.54 10.49
N LEU A 45 4.92 -8.38 11.03
CA LEU A 45 4.76 -7.09 10.35
C LEU A 45 5.64 -6.97 9.11
N THR A 46 6.85 -7.55 9.12
CA THR A 46 7.73 -7.57 7.94
C THR A 46 7.12 -8.40 6.82
N THR A 47 6.63 -9.60 7.10
CA THR A 47 5.95 -10.43 6.10
C THR A 47 4.70 -9.75 5.57
N GLY A 48 3.88 -9.17 6.46
CA GLY A 48 2.75 -8.34 6.07
C GLY A 48 3.16 -7.24 5.09
N LEU A 49 4.16 -6.44 5.45
CA LEU A 49 4.66 -5.33 4.63
C LEU A 49 5.05 -5.79 3.22
N VAL A 50 5.80 -6.89 3.09
CA VAL A 50 6.22 -7.45 1.80
C VAL A 50 5.04 -7.94 0.96
N LEU A 51 4.00 -8.47 1.60
CA LEU A 51 2.81 -8.97 0.92
C LEU A 51 1.94 -7.83 0.38
N GLY A 52 1.75 -6.77 1.17
CA GLY A 52 0.96 -5.60 0.76
C GLY A 52 1.67 -4.65 -0.20
N ASN A 53 3.00 -4.55 -0.15
CA ASN A 53 3.79 -3.58 -0.91
C ASN A 53 4.42 -4.22 -2.15
N ARG A 54 3.58 -4.50 -3.15
CA ARG A 54 4.02 -5.02 -4.45
C ARG A 54 4.39 -3.90 -5.40
N ASN A 55 5.33 -4.16 -6.30
CA ASN A 55 5.70 -3.23 -7.35
C ASN A 55 4.63 -3.20 -8.46
N VAL A 56 3.64 -2.31 -8.32
CA VAL A 56 2.60 -2.10 -9.33
C VAL A 56 3.13 -1.54 -10.65
N GLY A 57 4.33 -0.94 -10.65
CA GLY A 57 5.00 -0.46 -11.85
C GLY A 57 5.40 -1.60 -12.78
N LEU A 58 5.79 -2.76 -12.23
CA LEU A 58 6.03 -3.97 -13.02
C LEU A 58 4.75 -4.48 -13.69
N VAL A 59 3.63 -4.48 -12.95
CA VAL A 59 2.31 -4.88 -13.49
C VAL A 59 1.88 -3.92 -14.60
N TRP A 60 2.03 -2.61 -14.38
CA TRP A 60 1.78 -1.61 -15.42
C TRP A 60 2.67 -1.87 -16.65
N SER A 61 3.98 -2.05 -16.46
CA SER A 61 4.91 -2.29 -17.56
C SER A 61 4.55 -3.51 -18.38
N ALA A 62 4.08 -4.59 -17.74
CA ALA A 62 3.63 -5.80 -18.42
C ALA A 62 2.34 -5.58 -19.23
N MET A 63 1.42 -4.77 -18.70
CA MET A 63 0.16 -4.41 -19.37
C MET A 63 0.37 -3.44 -20.54
N GLY A 64 1.39 -2.58 -20.49
CA GLY A 64 1.73 -1.63 -21.56
C GLY A 64 0.53 -0.76 -21.95
N ALA A 65 0.19 -0.77 -23.24
CA ALA A 65 -0.93 0.02 -23.80
C ALA A 65 -2.33 -0.53 -23.43
N ALA A 66 -2.43 -1.73 -22.87
CA ALA A 66 -3.71 -2.31 -22.44
C ALA A 66 -4.21 -1.72 -21.10
N VAL A 67 -3.41 -0.89 -20.43
CA VAL A 67 -3.81 -0.23 -19.17
C VAL A 67 -4.91 0.78 -19.45
N SER A 68 -6.11 0.52 -18.90
CA SER A 68 -7.19 1.51 -18.95
C SER A 68 -6.83 2.77 -18.16
N PRO A 69 -7.40 3.93 -18.52
CA PRO A 69 -7.17 5.16 -17.75
C PRO A 69 -7.55 5.02 -16.26
N MET A 70 -8.58 4.22 -15.93
CA MET A 70 -8.96 4.00 -14.54
C MET A 70 -7.96 3.11 -13.79
N THR A 71 -7.44 2.08 -14.45
CA THR A 71 -6.36 1.25 -13.91
C THR A 71 -5.10 2.07 -13.64
N ALA A 72 -4.76 2.99 -14.54
CA ALA A 72 -3.65 3.92 -14.34
C ALA A 72 -3.86 4.83 -13.11
N LEU A 73 -5.08 5.36 -12.91
CA LEU A 73 -5.41 6.15 -11.72
C LEU A 73 -5.30 5.31 -10.45
N PHE A 74 -5.77 4.07 -10.47
CA PHE A 74 -5.63 3.15 -9.34
C PHE A 74 -4.16 2.82 -9.03
N PHE A 75 -3.33 2.54 -10.04
CA PHE A 75 -1.89 2.31 -9.85
C PHE A 75 -1.15 3.56 -9.34
N ALA A 76 -1.61 4.76 -9.69
CA ALA A 76 -1.12 5.98 -9.09
C ALA A 76 -1.54 6.08 -7.61
N ALA A 77 -2.79 5.72 -7.30
CA ALA A 77 -3.32 5.73 -5.95
C ALA A 77 -2.63 4.73 -5.00
N THR A 78 -2.14 3.59 -5.51
CA THR A 78 -1.36 2.63 -4.69
C THR A 78 -0.02 3.19 -4.21
N GLN A 79 0.50 4.25 -4.81
CA GLN A 79 1.74 4.88 -4.33
C GLN A 79 1.59 5.44 -2.90
N PHE A 80 0.40 5.91 -2.51
CA PHE A 80 0.15 6.43 -1.17
C PHE A 80 0.44 5.39 -0.07
N PRO A 81 -0.24 4.23 -0.03
CA PRO A 81 0.07 3.22 0.98
C PRO A 81 1.50 2.66 0.83
N ILE A 82 2.05 2.60 -0.39
CA ILE A 82 3.43 2.12 -0.62
C ILE A 82 4.46 2.97 0.12
N TYR A 83 4.30 4.29 0.12
CA TYR A 83 5.23 5.18 0.83
C TYR A 83 4.87 5.40 2.30
N MET A 84 3.58 5.32 2.66
CA MET A 84 3.11 5.66 4.02
C MET A 84 3.19 4.47 4.98
N THR A 85 2.83 3.26 4.54
CA THR A 85 2.74 2.10 5.45
C THR A 85 4.09 1.60 6.01
N PRO A 86 5.22 1.62 5.27
CA PRO A 86 6.52 1.25 5.84
C PRO A 86 6.90 2.17 7.01
N ARG A 87 6.65 3.48 6.87
CA ARG A 87 6.91 4.46 7.93
C ARG A 87 6.02 4.23 9.15
N LEU A 88 4.74 3.91 8.94
CA LEU A 88 3.84 3.58 10.03
C LEU A 88 4.31 2.35 10.81
N ILE A 89 4.66 1.27 10.11
CA ILE A 89 5.18 0.04 10.74
C ILE A 89 6.50 0.31 11.48
N GLU A 90 7.41 1.09 10.89
CA GLU A 90 8.66 1.51 11.54
C GLU A 90 8.37 2.22 12.87
N MET A 91 7.40 3.13 12.90
CA MET A 91 6.99 3.82 14.14
C MET A 91 6.40 2.86 15.18
N LEU A 92 5.56 1.91 14.75
CA LEU A 92 4.94 0.92 15.64
C LEU A 92 5.97 -0.02 16.27
N VAL A 93 6.88 -0.57 15.47
CA VAL A 93 7.94 -1.47 15.95
C VAL A 93 8.88 -0.74 16.91
N ARG A 94 9.26 0.51 16.61
CA ARG A 94 10.09 1.33 17.50
C ARG A 94 9.40 1.63 18.83
N ARG A 95 8.08 1.83 18.84
CA ARG A 95 7.31 2.06 20.07
C ARG A 95 7.23 0.80 20.92
N GLY A 96 6.90 -0.35 20.33
CA GLY A 96 6.84 -1.63 21.07
C GLY A 96 8.17 -1.98 21.73
N ARG A 97 9.31 -1.78 21.04
CA ARG A 97 10.64 -2.01 21.63
C ARG A 97 10.98 -1.07 22.80
N LYS A 98 10.43 0.15 22.83
CA LYS A 98 10.62 1.07 23.95
C LYS A 98 9.81 0.66 25.17
N GLU A 99 8.58 0.19 24.97
CA GLU A 99 7.73 -0.32 26.05
C GLU A 99 8.33 -1.57 26.68
N GLU A 100 8.85 -2.50 25.87
CA GLU A 100 9.54 -3.70 26.36
C GLU A 100 10.84 -3.41 27.14
N ALA A 101 11.45 -2.24 26.92
CA ALA A 101 12.70 -1.82 27.56
C ALA A 101 12.49 -0.93 28.81
N SER A 102 11.25 -0.57 29.14
CA SER A 102 10.93 0.18 30.36
C SER A 102 10.72 -0.80 31.53
N PRO A 103 11.49 -0.70 32.62
CA PRO A 103 11.47 -1.64 33.75
C PRO A 103 10.17 -1.60 34.56
#